data_AF-A0A4Q5LL57-F1
#
_entry.id   AF-A0A4Q5LL57-F1
#
_cell.length_a   1.000
_cell.length_b   1.000
_cell.length_c   1.000
_cell.angle_alpha   90.00
_cell.angle_beta   90.00
_cell.angle_gamma   90.00
#
_symmetry.space_group_name_H-M   'P 1'
#
loop_
_entity.id
_entity.type
_entity.pdbx_description
1 polymer ?
#
loop_
_entity_poly.entity_id
_entity_poly.type
_entity_poly.pdbx_seq_one_letter_code
_entity_poly.pdbx_strand_id
1 'polypeptide(L)' 'MMGAPEIILIIIAVLLLFGGKKIPEMMKGLGRGIKDFKAAQEPETVPVETKETKI' A
#
# COMPACT_ATOMS: atom_id res chain seq x y z
N MET A 1 8.68 -25.10 17.37
CA MET A 1 9.27 -24.21 16.34
C MET A 1 8.11 -23.55 15.64
N MET A 2 7.85 -22.26 15.88
CA MET A 2 6.85 -21.50 15.14
C MET A 2 7.37 -21.32 13.72
N GLY A 3 7.03 -22.25 12.84
CA GLY A 3 7.58 -22.33 11.50
C GLY A 3 6.73 -21.58 10.49
N ALA A 4 7.32 -21.33 9.31
CA ALA A 4 6.61 -20.86 8.13
C ALA A 4 5.26 -21.59 7.83
N PRO A 5 5.07 -22.90 8.14
CA PRO A 5 3.79 -23.58 7.91
C PRO A 5 2.61 -23.01 8.69
N GLU A 6 2.77 -22.62 9.95
CA GLU A 6 1.68 -22.07 10.78
C GLU A 6 1.22 -20.71 10.25
N ILE A 7 2.17 -19.86 9.84
CA ILE A 7 1.89 -18.55 9.26
C ILE A 7 1.14 -18.71 7.92
N ILE A 8 1.55 -19.67 7.08
CA ILE A 8 0.86 -19.97 5.81
C ILE A 8 -0.57 -20.42 6.06
N LEU A 9 -0.81 -21.28 7.05
CA LEU A 9 -2.15 -21.74 7.42
C LEU A 9 -3.05 -20.57 7.85
N ILE A 10 -2.52 -19.64 8.64
CA ILE A 10 -3.25 -18.43 9.07
C ILE A 10 -3.58 -17.55 7.86
N ILE A 11 -2.61 -17.33 6.95
CA ILE A 11 -2.83 -16.53 5.74
C ILE A 11 -3.90 -17.17 4.86
N ILE A 12 -3.88 -18.49 4.69
CA ILE A 12 -4.91 -19.22 3.93
C ILE A 12 -6.28 -19.06 4.58
N ALA A 13 -6.38 -19.21 5.91
CA ALA A 13 -7.64 -19.02 6.63
C ALA A 13 -8.20 -17.60 6.44
N VAL A 14 -7.36 -16.57 6.57
CA VAL A 14 -7.74 -15.17 6.32
C VAL A 14 -8.16 -14.96 4.86
N LEU A 15 -7.43 -15.53 3.90
CA LEU A 15 -7.77 -15.45 2.48
C LEU A 15 -9.09 -16.15 2.15
N LEU A 16 -9.46 -17.23 2.84
CA LEU A 16 -10.75 -17.89 2.67
C LEU A 16 -11.90 -17.06 3.25
N LEU A 17 -11.70 -16.44 4.41
CA LEU A 17 -12.73 -15.62 5.08
C LEU A 17 -12.99 -14.30 4.33
N PHE A 18 -11.92 -13.62 3.90
CA PHE A 18 -12.03 -12.32 3.24
C PHE A 18 -12.03 -12.41 1.72
N GLY A 19 -11.53 -13.51 1.13
CA GLY A 19 -11.32 -13.67 -0.29
C GLY A 19 -10.03 -12.99 -0.79
N GLY A 20 -9.36 -13.60 -1.76
CA GLY A 20 -8.09 -13.10 -2.30
C GLY A 20 -8.16 -11.72 -2.98
N LYS A 21 -9.36 -11.22 -3.32
CA LYS A 21 -9.56 -9.91 -3.95
C LYS A 21 -9.80 -8.77 -2.95
N LYS A 22 -10.35 -9.05 -1.76
CA LYS A 22 -10.66 -7.99 -0.78
C LYS A 22 -9.43 -7.41 -0.12
N ILE A 23 -8.42 -8.23 0.20
CA ILE A 23 -7.20 -7.72 0.84
C ILE A 23 -6.46 -6.73 -0.09
N PRO A 24 -6.22 -7.04 -1.38
CA PRO A 24 -5.64 -6.08 -2.33
C PRO A 24 -6.49 -4.81 -2.51
N GLU A 25 -7.81 -4.94 -2.55
CA GLU A 25 -8.72 -3.80 -2.72
C GLU A 25 -8.68 -2.85 -1.51
N MET A 26 -8.71 -3.39 -0.30
CA MET A 26 -8.53 -2.64 0.94
C MET A 26 -7.15 -1.99 1.03
N MET A 27 -6.08 -2.72 0.66
CA MET A 27 -4.72 -2.18 0.61
C MET A 27 -4.59 -1.02 -0.38
N LYS A 28 -5.22 -1.10 -1.56
CA LYS A 28 -5.23 0.00 -2.54
C LYS A 28 -5.98 1.23 -2.01
N GLY A 29 -7.07 1.05 -1.27
CA GLY A 29 -7.78 2.14 -0.62
C GLY A 29 -6.93 2.81 0.47
N LEU A 30 -6.39 2.00 1.38
CA LEU A 30 -5.53 2.46 2.47
C LEU A 30 -4.26 3.14 1.96
N GLY A 31 -3.61 2.57 0.94
CA GLY A 31 -2.38 3.13 0.36
C GLY A 31 -2.59 4.50 -0.27
N ARG A 32 -3.75 4.73 -0.92
CA ARG A 32 -4.14 6.06 -1.41
C ARG A 32 -4.37 7.04 -0.26
N GLY A 33 -5.14 6.64 0.75
CA GLY A 33 -5.38 7.48 1.94
C GLY A 33 -4.10 7.86 2.68
N ILE A 34 -3.16 6.92 2.86
CA ILE A 34 -1.84 7.20 3.46
C ILE A 34 -1.03 8.14 2.56
N LYS A 35 -1.05 7.97 1.24
CA LYS A 35 -0.34 8.84 0.30
C LYS A 35 -0.87 10.27 0.38
N ASP A 36 -2.19 10.44 0.34
CA ASP A 36 -2.84 11.75 0.40
C ASP A 36 -2.61 12.40 1.77
N PHE A 37 -2.64 11.62 2.86
CA PHE A 37 -2.33 12.08 4.21
C PHE A 37 -0.87 12.53 4.38
N LYS A 38 0.07 11.86 3.71
CA LYS A 38 1.48 12.29 3.68
C LYS A 38 1.65 13.57 2.86
N ALA A 39 1.06 13.64 1.68
CA ALA A 39 1.13 14.82 0.82
C ALA A 39 0.53 16.08 1.50
N ALA A 40 -0.54 15.92 2.28
CA ALA A 40 -1.14 17.02 3.02
C ALA A 40 -0.33 17.46 4.26
N GLN A 41 0.51 16.57 4.80
CA GLN A 41 1.40 16.87 5.93
C GLN A 41 2.79 17.34 5.50
N GLU A 42 3.16 17.16 4.24
CA GLU A 42 4.37 17.75 3.70
C GLU A 42 4.18 19.27 3.65
N PRO A 43 5.01 20.06 4.36
CA PRO A 43 4.99 21.51 4.21
C PRO A 43 5.35 21.83 2.75
N GLU A 44 4.57 22.66 2.07
CA GLU A 44 4.80 23.06 0.67
C GLU A 44 6.26 23.48 0.44
N THR A 45 7.09 22.56 -0.02
CA THR A 45 8.27 22.90 -0.79
C THR A 45 7.81 22.96 -2.23
N VAL A 46 7.57 24.19 -2.69
CA VAL A 46 7.43 24.61 -4.08
C VAL A 46 8.22 23.71 -5.06
N PRO A 47 7.64 23.41 -6.23
CA PRO A 47 8.00 22.26 -7.06
C PRO A 47 9.37 22.41 -7.74
N VAL A 48 10.20 21.37 -7.66
CA VAL A 48 11.24 21.16 -8.67
C VAL A 48 10.57 20.52 -9.89
N GLU A 49 10.14 21.36 -10.83
CA GLU A 49 9.93 20.95 -12.22
C GLU A 49 11.29 20.51 -12.80
N THR A 50 11.56 19.21 -12.84
CA THR A 50 12.44 18.68 -13.88
C THR A 50 11.62 18.49 -15.15
N LYS A 51 11.37 19.59 -15.85
CA LYS A 51 11.07 19.55 -17.28
C LYS A 51 12.37 19.24 -18.01
N GLU A 52 12.51 18.02 -18.51
CA GLU A 52 13.46 17.71 -19.58
C GLU A 52 13.14 18.61 -20.78
N THR A 53 13.89 19.71 -20.89
CA THR A 53 13.97 20.48 -22.12
C THR A 53 14.90 19.73 -23.06
N LYS A 54 14.28 19.04 -24.01
CA LYS A 54 14.83 18.64 -25.30
C LYS A 54 15.73 19.75 -25.87
N ILE A 55 17.00 19.41 -26.15
CA ILE A 55 17.88 20.11 -27.09
C ILE A 55 18.40 19.06 -28.07
#